data_AF-Q16441-F1
#
_entry.id   AF-Q16441-F1
#
_cell.length_a   1.000
_cell.length_b   1.000
_cell.length_c   1.000
_cell.angle_alpha   90.00
_cell.angle_beta   90.00
_cell.angle_gamma   90.00
#
_symmetry.space_group_name_H-M   'P 1'
#
loop_
_entity.id
_entity.type
_entity.pdbx_description
1 polymer ?
#
loop_
_entity_poly.entity_id
_entity_poly.type
_entity_poly.pdbx_seq_one_letter_code
_entity_poly.pdbx_strand_id
1 'polypeptide(L)'
;VSVEELEHSISIKIAKEAVMDINKPGPLFKPENGLLETKVYFAGFPRKVESELIKPINPRLDGCIRSWNLMKQGASGIKEIIQEKQNKHCLVTVEKGSYYPGSGIAQFHIDYSK
;
A
#
# COMPACT_ATOMS: atom_id res chain seq x y z
N VAL A 1 -4.01 9.68 4.22
CA VAL A 1 -4.04 9.69 2.74
C VAL A 1 -5.40 9.15 2.32
N SER A 2 -6.05 9.76 1.32
CA SER A 2 -7.24 9.20 0.68
C SER A 2 -7.13 9.32 -0.83
N VAL A 3 -7.84 8.44 -1.53
CA VAL A 3 -7.97 8.45 -2.99
C VAL A 3 -9.46 8.44 -3.30
N GLU A 4 -9.90 9.39 -4.10
CA GLU A 4 -11.30 9.59 -4.47
C GLU A 4 -11.44 9.67 -5.99
N GLU A 5 -12.37 8.90 -6.54
CA GLU A 5 -12.76 9.03 -7.94
C GLU A 5 -13.79 10.16 -8.09
N LEU A 6 -13.47 11.16 -8.92
CA LEU A 6 -14.37 12.25 -9.30
C LEU A 6 -15.00 11.95 -10.68
N GLU A 7 -15.67 12.91 -11.31
CA GLU A 7 -16.27 12.67 -12.64
C GLU A 7 -15.19 12.50 -13.72
N HIS A 8 -14.20 13.42 -13.76
CA HIS A 8 -13.16 13.50 -14.79
C HIS A 8 -11.74 13.29 -14.27
N SER A 9 -11.58 13.01 -12.98
CA SER A 9 -10.26 12.84 -12.40
C SER A 9 -10.22 11.94 -11.17
N ILE A 10 -9.01 11.69 -10.67
CA ILE A 10 -8.70 10.96 -9.45
C ILE A 10 -7.98 11.93 -8.52
N SER A 11 -8.59 12.23 -7.38
CA SER A 11 -8.03 13.13 -6.38
C SER A 11 -7.31 12.35 -5.29
N ILE A 12 -6.06 12.71 -5.04
CA ILE A 12 -5.26 12.15 -3.95
C ILE A 12 -5.08 13.23 -2.88
N LYS A 13 -5.46 12.89 -1.65
CA LYS A 13 -5.45 13.85 -0.53
C LYS A 13 -4.53 13.41 0.60
N ILE A 14 -3.81 14.36 1.18
CA ILE A 14 -3.04 14.22 2.42
C ILE A 14 -3.64 15.18 3.44
N ALA A 15 -3.93 14.70 4.65
CA ALA A 15 -4.56 15.51 5.69
C ALA A 15 -5.85 16.26 5.24
N LYS A 16 -6.64 15.65 4.34
CA LYS A 16 -7.85 16.20 3.68
C LYS A 16 -7.57 17.26 2.61
N GLU A 17 -6.32 17.65 2.39
CA GLU A 17 -5.91 18.58 1.34
C GLU A 17 -5.58 17.81 0.06
N ALA A 18 -6.11 18.26 -1.07
CA ALA A 18 -5.78 17.68 -2.37
C ALA A 18 -4.35 18.06 -2.76
N VAL A 19 -3.50 17.05 -2.94
CA VAL A 19 -2.07 17.22 -3.28
C VAL A 19 -1.75 16.77 -4.69
N MET A 20 -2.62 15.97 -5.31
CA MET A 20 -2.48 15.50 -6.68
C MET A 20 -3.85 15.25 -7.30
N ASP A 21 -3.97 15.61 -8.57
CA ASP A 21 -5.18 15.43 -9.38
C ASP A 21 -4.77 14.83 -10.73
N ILE A 22 -5.33 13.66 -11.05
CA ILE A 22 -4.96 12.88 -12.23
C ILE A 22 -6.17 12.77 -13.15
N ASN A 23 -6.07 13.30 -14.36
CA ASN A 23 -7.11 13.19 -15.38
C ASN A 23 -7.43 11.72 -15.66
N LYS A 24 -8.72 11.36 -15.63
CA LYS A 24 -9.19 10.02 -15.99
C LYS A 24 -10.06 10.06 -17.24
N PRO A 25 -9.75 9.26 -18.27
CA PRO A 25 -10.55 9.21 -19.50
C PRO A 25 -11.84 8.37 -19.35
N GLY A 26 -12.00 7.63 -18.25
CA GLY A 26 -13.15 6.77 -18.01
C GLY A 26 -13.23 6.31 -16.55
N PRO A 27 -14.23 5.48 -16.20
CA PRO A 27 -14.37 4.95 -14.86
C PRO A 27 -13.19 4.02 -14.50
N LEU A 28 -12.70 4.13 -13.26
CA LEU A 28 -11.62 3.27 -12.74
C LEU A 28 -12.03 1.81 -12.65
N PHE A 29 -13.30 1.58 -12.32
CA PHE A 29 -13.86 0.25 -12.10
C PHE A 29 -14.84 -0.09 -13.20
N LYS A 30 -14.56 -1.19 -13.93
CA LYS A 30 -15.46 -1.73 -14.94
C LYS A 30 -16.20 -2.91 -14.33
N PRO A 31 -17.53 -2.99 -14.49
CA PRO A 31 -18.28 -4.16 -14.04
C PRO A 31 -17.87 -5.38 -14.88
N GLU A 32 -17.58 -6.49 -14.21
CA GLU A 32 -17.34 -7.80 -14.80
C GLU A 32 -18.54 -8.69 -14.46
N ASN A 33 -19.23 -9.22 -15.47
CA ASN A 33 -20.47 -10.01 -15.30
C ASN A 33 -21.58 -9.30 -14.48
N GLY A 34 -21.68 -7.97 -14.60
CA GLY A 34 -22.66 -7.17 -13.87
C GLY A 34 -22.29 -6.88 -12.41
N LEU A 35 -21.14 -7.37 -11.93
CA LEU A 35 -20.60 -7.08 -10.61
C LEU A 35 -19.41 -6.12 -10.73
N LEU A 36 -19.37 -5.10 -9.88
CA LEU A 36 -18.23 -4.19 -9.79
C LEU A 36 -17.20 -4.79 -8.82
N GLU A 37 -16.23 -5.55 -9.35
CA GLU A 37 -15.14 -6.10 -8.56
C GLU A 37 -13.96 -5.13 -8.49
N THR A 38 -13.31 -5.06 -7.34
CA THR A 38 -12.09 -4.27 -7.13
C THR A 38 -11.15 -4.97 -6.18
N LYS A 39 -9.87 -5.03 -6.56
CA LYS A 39 -8.80 -5.61 -5.74
C LYS A 39 -7.92 -4.49 -5.23
N VAL A 40 -7.80 -4.40 -3.91
CA VAL A 40 -6.91 -3.46 -3.23
C VAL A 40 -5.77 -4.24 -2.60
N TYR A 41 -4.54 -3.85 -2.92
CA TYR A 41 -3.32 -4.43 -2.37
C TYR A 41 -2.64 -3.43 -1.44
N PHE A 42 -2.18 -3.89 -0.29
CA PHE A 42 -1.47 -3.09 0.70
C PHE A 42 0.02 -3.43 0.70
N ALA A 43 0.87 -2.40 0.75
CA ALA A 43 2.33 -2.52 0.87
C ALA A 43 2.98 -3.43 -0.19
N GLY A 44 2.44 -3.42 -1.41
CA GLY A 44 2.96 -4.18 -2.55
C GLY A 44 1.92 -4.39 -3.64
N PHE A 45 2.30 -5.18 -4.65
CA PHE A 45 1.46 -5.57 -5.78
C PHE A 45 1.68 -7.06 -6.10
N PRO A 46 0.73 -7.72 -6.79
CA PRO A 46 0.92 -9.09 -7.25
C PRO A 46 2.15 -9.19 -8.17
N ARG A 47 2.93 -10.27 -8.07
CA ARG A 47 4.17 -10.45 -8.87
C ARG A 47 3.98 -10.25 -10.37
N LYS A 48 2.81 -10.62 -10.91
CA LYS A 48 2.50 -10.47 -12.33
C LYS A 48 2.38 -9.00 -12.77
N VAL A 49 2.11 -8.09 -11.85
CA VAL A 49 1.89 -6.66 -12.12
C VAL A 49 3.19 -5.85 -12.05
N GLU A 50 4.27 -6.41 -11.50
CA GLU A 50 5.55 -5.70 -11.36
C GLU A 50 6.12 -5.23 -12.71
N SER A 51 5.99 -6.07 -13.75
CA SER A 51 6.40 -5.74 -15.12
C SER A 51 5.47 -4.75 -15.83
N GLU A 52 4.28 -4.51 -15.28
CA GLU A 52 3.27 -3.60 -15.84
C GLU A 52 3.39 -2.18 -15.25
N LEU A 53 4.26 -1.98 -14.27
CA LEU A 53 4.49 -0.66 -13.68
C LEU A 53 5.15 0.27 -14.70
N ILE A 54 4.59 1.47 -14.85
CA ILE A 54 5.14 2.53 -15.71
C ILE A 54 6.59 2.85 -15.31
N LYS A 55 6.89 2.81 -14.00
CA LYS A 55 8.24 2.96 -13.46
C LYS A 55 8.53 1.84 -12.47
N PRO A 56 9.66 1.13 -12.61
CA PRO A 56 10.08 0.13 -11.63
C PRO A 56 10.24 0.74 -10.24
N ILE A 57 9.84 0.00 -9.20
CA ILE A 57 10.01 0.38 -7.80
C ILE A 57 10.25 -0.86 -6.96
N ASN A 58 11.11 -0.76 -5.93
CA ASN A 58 11.19 -1.78 -4.90
C ASN A 58 9.98 -1.64 -3.96
N PRO A 59 9.05 -2.61 -3.91
CA PRO A 59 7.80 -2.47 -3.16
C PRO A 59 7.97 -2.62 -1.64
N ARG A 60 9.14 -3.04 -1.15
CA ARG A 60 9.38 -3.24 0.29
C ARG A 60 9.18 -1.93 1.04
N LEU A 61 8.15 -1.89 1.87
CA LEU A 61 7.76 -0.73 2.69
C LEU A 61 7.80 -1.12 4.17
N ASP A 62 8.76 -0.55 4.91
CA ASP A 62 8.73 -0.56 6.36
C ASP A 62 7.90 0.63 6.85
N GLY A 63 6.60 0.40 7.05
CA GLY A 63 5.65 1.44 7.42
C GLY A 63 4.42 0.87 8.10
N CYS A 64 3.80 1.66 8.97
CA CYS A 64 2.60 1.27 9.69
C CYS A 64 1.35 1.94 9.13
N ILE A 65 0.32 1.15 8.84
CA ILE A 65 -0.98 1.64 8.37
C ILE A 65 -2.00 1.37 9.47
N ARG A 66 -2.82 2.37 9.78
CA ARG A 66 -3.91 2.28 10.75
C ARG A 66 -5.15 2.98 10.23
N SER A 67 -6.30 2.68 10.84
CA SER A 67 -7.56 3.39 10.60
C SER A 67 -7.93 3.48 9.11
N TRP A 68 -7.67 2.41 8.34
CA TRP A 68 -8.07 2.37 6.95
C TRP A 68 -9.60 2.34 6.82
N ASN A 69 -10.08 2.86 5.69
CA ASN A 69 -11.48 2.82 5.32
C ASN A 69 -11.58 2.59 3.81
N LEU A 70 -11.93 1.37 3.41
CA LEU A 70 -12.12 1.02 2.01
C LEU A 70 -13.61 1.16 1.68
N MET A 71 -13.96 2.06 0.76
CA MET A 71 -15.33 2.18 0.24
C MET A 71 -16.42 2.31 1.33
N LYS A 72 -16.11 2.97 2.46
CA LYS A 72 -17.00 3.08 3.64
C LYS A 72 -17.33 1.75 4.33
N GLN A 73 -16.63 0.67 3.99
CA GLN A 73 -16.73 -0.64 4.63
C GLN A 73 -15.75 -0.81 5.81
N GLY A 74 -14.95 0.22 6.11
CA GLY A 74 -14.06 0.22 7.26
C GLY A 74 -13.01 -0.90 7.20
N ALA A 75 -12.85 -1.61 8.31
CA ALA A 75 -11.88 -2.71 8.47
C ALA A 75 -12.50 -4.11 8.48
N SER A 76 -13.72 -4.25 7.96
CA SER A 76 -14.46 -5.50 7.94
C SER A 76 -13.62 -6.64 7.36
N GLY A 77 -13.43 -7.72 8.14
CA GLY A 77 -12.69 -8.93 7.74
C GLY A 77 -11.16 -8.88 7.91
N ILE A 78 -10.55 -7.71 8.09
CA ILE A 78 -9.09 -7.58 8.30
C ILE A 78 -8.76 -7.33 9.78
N LYS A 79 -9.65 -6.67 10.51
CA LYS A 79 -9.45 -6.32 11.92
C LYS A 79 -9.14 -7.55 12.77
N GLU A 80 -9.89 -8.63 12.58
CA GLU A 80 -9.74 -9.89 13.29
C GLU A 80 -8.37 -10.51 13.01
N ILE A 81 -7.96 -10.52 11.73
CA ILE A 81 -6.67 -11.09 11.28
C ILE A 81 -5.48 -10.36 11.91
N ILE A 82 -5.54 -9.03 12.03
CA ILE A 82 -4.47 -8.25 12.65
C ILE A 82 -4.44 -8.46 14.15
N GLN A 83 -5.60 -8.39 14.82
CA GLN A 83 -5.66 -8.51 16.28
C GLN A 83 -5.14 -9.85 16.78
N GLU A 84 -5.37 -10.93 16.03
CA GLU A 84 -4.88 -12.27 16.37
C GLU A 84 -3.37 -12.46 16.15
N LYS A 85 -2.75 -11.66 15.27
CA LYS A 85 -1.37 -11.89 14.82
C LYS A 85 -0.44 -10.77 15.29
N GLN A 86 0.27 -11.01 16.40
CA GLN A 86 1.25 -10.07 16.96
C GLN A 86 2.31 -9.61 15.95
N ASN A 87 2.72 -10.47 15.01
CA ASN A 87 3.67 -10.10 13.94
C ASN A 87 3.08 -9.18 12.85
N LYS A 88 1.81 -8.78 12.97
CA LYS A 88 1.15 -7.75 12.15
C LYS A 88 1.01 -6.42 12.89
N HIS A 89 1.44 -6.35 14.14
CA HIS A 89 1.51 -5.11 14.90
C HIS A 89 2.85 -4.41 14.67
N CYS A 90 2.80 -3.09 14.54
CA CYS A 90 3.98 -2.25 14.49
C CYS A 90 4.41 -1.85 15.91
N LEU A 91 5.65 -1.38 16.04
CA LEU A 91 6.10 -0.70 17.26
C LEU A 91 5.26 0.57 17.51
N VAL A 92 4.93 0.84 18.76
CA VAL A 92 4.13 2.02 19.16
C VAL A 92 4.94 3.31 18.98
N THR A 93 6.22 3.25 19.32
CA THR A 93 7.19 4.34 19.19
C THR A 93 8.32 3.88 18.29
N VAL A 94 8.69 4.71 17.32
CA VAL A 94 9.74 4.42 16.35
C VAL A 94 10.72 5.60 16.27
N GLU A 95 11.98 5.28 16.01
CA GLU A 95 13.03 6.25 15.73
C GLU A 95 13.64 5.96 14.36
N LYS A 96 14.40 6.93 13.83
CA LYS A 96 15.09 6.75 12.55
C LYS A 96 16.23 5.76 12.71
N GLY A 97 16.25 4.73 11.88
CA GLY A 97 17.35 3.77 11.82
C GLY A 97 16.86 2.39 11.41
N SER A 98 17.73 1.41 11.61
CA SER A 98 17.44 -0.01 11.41
C SER A 98 17.57 -0.73 12.76
N TYR A 99 16.58 -1.53 13.12
CA TYR A 99 16.58 -2.29 14.38
C TYR A 99 17.14 -3.70 14.18
N TYR A 100 18.13 -4.08 15.00
CA TYR A 100 18.79 -5.37 14.93
C TYR A 100 18.53 -6.16 16.23
N PRO A 101 17.61 -7.15 16.23
CA PRO A 101 17.26 -7.90 17.44
C PRO A 101 18.30 -8.95 17.87
N GLY A 102 19.42 -9.09 17.14
CA GLY A 102 20.47 -10.07 17.43
C GLY A 102 20.18 -11.51 17.00
N SER A 103 19.04 -11.77 16.34
CA SER A 103 18.63 -13.12 15.89
C SER A 103 19.09 -13.49 14.47
N GLY A 104 19.85 -12.64 13.79
CA GLY A 104 20.31 -12.88 12.42
C GLY A 104 21.03 -11.70 11.77
N ILE A 105 21.40 -11.87 10.49
CA ILE A 105 22.12 -10.88 9.69
C ILE A 105 21.46 -10.67 8.31
N ALA A 106 21.73 -9.52 7.69
CA ALA A 106 21.47 -9.28 6.27
C ALA A 106 22.81 -9.18 5.53
N GLN A 107 22.92 -9.81 4.36
CA GLN A 107 24.12 -9.82 3.54
C GLN A 107 23.86 -9.16 2.19
N PHE A 108 24.85 -8.42 1.70
CA PHE A 108 24.83 -7.82 0.38
C PHE A 108 25.95 -8.42 -0.46
N HIS A 109 25.68 -8.62 -1.76
CA HIS A 109 26.73 -8.96 -2.73
C HIS A 109 27.27 -7.65 -3.31
N ILE A 110 28.44 -7.24 -2.85
CA ILE A 110 29.11 -6.01 -3.25
C ILE A 110 30.41 -6.40 -3.95
N ASP A 111 30.60 -5.92 -5.18
CA ASP A 111 31.86 -6.05 -5.90
C ASP A 111 32.82 -4.95 -5.45
N TYR A 112 33.92 -5.34 -4.81
CA TYR A 112 34.97 -4.45 -4.32
C TYR A 112 36.18 -4.36 -5.27
N SER A 113 36.11 -4.99 -6.45
CA SER A 113 37.20 -4.98 -7.43
C SER A 113 37.24 -3.72 -8.32
N LYS A 114 36.32 -2.78 -8.09
CA LYS A 114 36.22 -1.48 -8.79
C LYS A 114 36.61 -0.31 -7.90
#